data_AF-A0A090RNR6-F1
#
_entry.id   AF-A0A090RNR6-F1
#
_cell.length_a   1.000
_cell.length_b   1.000
_cell.length_c   1.000
_cell.angle_alpha   90.00
_cell.angle_beta   90.00
_cell.angle_gamma   90.00
#
_symmetry.space_group_name_H-M   'P 1'
#
loop_
_entity.id
_entity.type
_entity.pdbx_description
1 polymer ?
#
loop_
_entity_poly.entity_id
_entity_poly.type
_entity_poly.pdbx_seq_one_letter_code
_entity_poly.pdbx_strand_id
1 'polypeptide(L)'
;MPYEPGVDLFWSITRYSGLTYNTIPGAEHQVYNAYNTVPDENGNITITFSSENPNDGTYWMPVNKDEPYYFVERYYGPRMAELETILQRCG
;
A
#
# COMPACT_ATOMS: atom_id res chain seq x y z
N MET A 1 2.66 6.94 3.07
CA MET A 1 2.73 7.22 1.62
C MET A 1 1.95 8.49 1.33
N PRO A 2 2.46 9.44 0.54
CA PRO A 2 1.70 10.66 0.22
C PRO A 2 0.39 10.34 -0.50
N TYR A 3 -0.72 10.95 -0.07
CA TYR A 3 -1.99 10.83 -0.78
C TYR A 3 -1.94 11.51 -2.15
N GLU A 4 -1.23 12.64 -2.25
CA GLU A 4 -0.94 13.34 -3.51
C GLU A 4 0.56 13.27 -3.83
N PRO A 5 1.05 12.19 -4.48
CA PRO A 5 2.41 12.15 -4.97
C PRO A 5 2.52 12.78 -6.37
N GLY A 6 3.74 12.81 -6.92
CA GLY A 6 4.01 13.18 -8.32
C GLY A 6 3.44 12.20 -9.35
N VAL A 7 2.11 12.02 -9.39
CA VAL A 7 1.39 11.20 -10.38
C VAL A 7 0.22 11.96 -10.98
N ASP A 8 -0.09 11.67 -12.24
CA ASP A 8 -1.21 12.25 -12.98
C ASP A 8 -2.53 11.51 -12.75
N LEU A 9 -2.47 10.24 -12.32
CA LEU A 9 -3.65 9.42 -12.07
C LEU A 9 -3.73 9.05 -10.58
N PHE A 10 -3.18 7.90 -10.19
CA PHE A 10 -3.25 7.38 -8.84
C PHE A 10 -2.07 6.46 -8.56
N TRP A 11 -1.96 5.96 -7.33
CA TRP A 11 -1.10 4.84 -6.99
C TRP A 11 -1.87 3.70 -6.34
N SER A 12 -1.33 2.49 -6.43
CA SER A 12 -1.89 1.31 -5.80
C SER A 12 -0.83 0.50 -5.05
N ILE A 13 -1.24 -0.13 -3.96
CA ILE A 13 -0.46 -1.18 -3.30
C ILE A 13 -1.19 -2.52 -3.43
N THR A 14 -0.49 -3.51 -3.98
CA THR A 14 -0.97 -4.89 -4.10
C THR A 14 0.01 -5.83 -3.42
N ARG A 15 -0.51 -6.81 -2.68
CA ARG A 15 0.28 -7.87 -2.03
C ARG A 15 0.24 -9.18 -2.81
N TYR A 16 1.34 -9.91 -2.77
CA TYR A 16 1.56 -11.17 -3.47
C TYR A 16 2.19 -12.19 -2.55
N SER A 17 1.79 -13.45 -2.72
CA SER A 17 2.40 -14.58 -2.03
C SER A 17 3.82 -14.79 -2.55
N GLY A 18 4.80 -14.87 -1.65
CA GLY A 18 6.18 -15.22 -1.99
C GLY A 18 6.35 -16.69 -2.39
N LEU A 19 5.33 -17.53 -2.16
CA LEU A 19 5.34 -18.95 -2.52
C LEU A 19 4.79 -19.18 -3.93
N THR A 20 3.70 -18.49 -4.29
CA THR A 20 2.98 -18.74 -5.55
C THR A 20 3.11 -17.60 -6.57
N TYR A 21 3.62 -16.44 -6.16
CA TYR A 21 3.69 -15.21 -6.97
C TYR A 21 2.34 -14.68 -7.45
N ASN A 22 1.24 -15.22 -6.91
CA ASN A 22 -0.11 -14.75 -7.17
C ASN A 22 -0.52 -13.70 -6.13
N THR A 23 -1.53 -12.90 -6.48
CA THR A 23 -2.16 -11.97 -5.53
C THR A 23 -2.69 -12.74 -4.34
N ILE A 24 -2.40 -12.26 -3.13
CA ILE A 24 -3.04 -12.79 -1.92
C ILE A 24 -4.53 -12.41 -1.99
N PRO A 25 -5.48 -13.35 -1.79
CA PRO A 25 -6.91 -13.05 -1.78
C PRO A 25 -7.30 -11.88 -0.85
N GLY A 26 -8.45 -11.27 -1.14
CA GLY A 26 -8.95 -10.09 -0.43
C GLY A 26 -8.71 -8.80 -1.21
N ALA A 27 -9.28 -8.70 -2.42
CA ALA A 27 -9.13 -7.54 -3.30
C ALA A 27 -9.68 -6.25 -2.68
N GLU A 28 -10.68 -6.38 -1.80
CA GLU A 28 -11.26 -5.32 -0.98
C GLU A 28 -10.24 -4.67 -0.03
N HIS A 29 -9.10 -5.32 0.22
CA HIS A 29 -8.00 -4.79 1.03
C HIS A 29 -6.86 -4.19 0.19
N GLN A 30 -6.99 -4.11 -1.14
CA GLN A 30 -6.02 -3.33 -1.92
C GLN A 30 -6.17 -1.85 -1.63
N VAL A 31 -5.07 -1.12 -1.61
CA VAL A 31 -5.05 0.28 -1.18
C VAL A 31 -4.75 1.17 -2.38
N TYR A 32 -5.58 2.20 -2.56
CA TYR A 32 -5.46 3.20 -3.62
C TYR A 32 -5.65 4.60 -3.04
N ASN A 33 -4.80 5.57 -3.39
CA ASN A 33 -5.05 6.95 -2.96
C ASN A 33 -6.39 7.49 -3.48
N ALA A 34 -6.70 7.33 -4.77
CA ALA A 34 -7.84 8.02 -5.37
C ALA A 34 -9.22 7.39 -5.10
N TYR A 35 -9.31 6.21 -4.48
CA TYR A 35 -10.57 5.42 -4.49
C TYR A 35 -11.08 4.96 -3.12
N ASN A 36 -10.19 4.52 -2.23
CA ASN A 36 -10.62 3.87 -0.99
C ASN A 36 -9.79 4.27 0.22
N THR A 37 -9.10 5.42 0.14
CA THR A 37 -8.33 5.97 1.24
C THR A 37 -8.60 7.45 1.45
N VAL A 38 -8.24 7.94 2.62
CA VAL A 38 -8.33 9.32 3.09
C VAL A 38 -7.02 9.59 3.83
N PRO A 39 -6.33 10.71 3.55
CA PRO A 39 -5.09 11.03 4.25
C PRO A 39 -5.32 11.36 5.71
N ASP A 40 -4.27 11.12 6.51
CA ASP A 40 -4.14 11.69 7.84
C ASP A 40 -3.90 13.22 7.78
N GLU A 41 -3.78 13.83 8.96
CA GLU A 41 -3.53 15.27 9.10
C GLU A 41 -2.23 15.76 8.43
N ASN A 42 -1.30 14.84 8.14
CA ASN A 42 -0.04 15.13 7.46
C ASN A 42 -0.11 14.88 5.95
N GLY A 43 -1.29 14.59 5.39
CA GLY A 43 -1.45 14.28 3.97
C GLY A 43 -1.00 12.87 3.58
N ASN A 44 -0.83 11.97 4.55
CA ASN A 44 -0.27 10.64 4.33
C ASN A 44 -1.29 9.51 4.54
N ILE A 45 -1.04 8.41 3.82
CA ILE A 45 -1.69 7.11 3.99
C ILE A 45 -0.73 6.18 4.72
N THR A 46 -1.19 5.63 5.84
CA THR A 46 -0.49 4.60 6.60
C THR A 46 -1.14 3.24 6.33
N ILE A 47 -0.32 2.27 5.93
CA ILE A 47 -0.74 0.92 5.54
C ILE A 47 -0.10 -0.07 6.49
N THR A 48 -0.91 -0.88 7.17
CA THR A 48 -0.42 -1.92 8.08
C THR A 48 -0.58 -3.29 7.44
N PHE A 49 0.53 -4.00 7.29
CA PHE A 49 0.55 -5.41 6.91
C PHE A 49 0.57 -6.27 8.17
N SER A 50 -0.46 -7.09 8.36
CA SER A 50 -0.58 -7.94 9.55
C SER A 50 -1.47 -9.14 9.27
N SER A 51 -1.20 -10.29 9.88
CA SER A 51 -2.08 -11.47 9.77
C SER A 51 -3.41 -11.33 10.50
N GLU A 52 -3.47 -10.40 11.45
CA GLU A 52 -4.66 -10.10 12.24
C GLU A 52 -5.00 -8.62 12.07
N ASN A 53 -6.29 -8.28 12.21
CA ASN A 53 -6.73 -6.89 12.11
C ASN A 53 -6.09 -6.06 13.26
N PRO A 54 -5.26 -5.04 12.94
CA PRO A 54 -4.57 -4.26 13.96
C PRO A 54 -5.53 -3.36 14.78
N ASN A 55 -6.72 -3.04 14.26
CA ASN A 55 -7.68 -2.10 14.86
C ASN A 55 -7.05 -0.75 15.27
N ASP A 56 -6.07 -0.27 14.51
CA ASP A 56 -5.26 0.92 14.79
C ASP A 56 -5.66 2.13 13.92
N GLY A 57 -6.71 1.99 13.10
CA GLY A 57 -7.19 3.04 12.19
C GLY A 57 -6.39 3.17 10.89
N THR A 58 -5.38 2.33 10.65
CA THR A 58 -4.62 2.30 9.39
C THR A 58 -5.33 1.47 8.32
N TYR A 59 -4.87 1.59 7.06
CA TYR A 59 -5.35 0.74 5.99
C TYR A 59 -4.73 -0.65 6.10
N TRP A 60 -5.50 -1.57 6.70
CA TRP A 60 -5.06 -2.93 6.95
C TRP A 60 -5.05 -3.78 5.68
N MET A 61 -3.86 -4.28 5.34
CA MET A 61 -3.63 -5.27 4.30
C MET A 61 -3.27 -6.62 4.95
N PRO A 62 -4.23 -7.56 5.12
CA PRO A 62 -3.94 -8.90 5.63
C PRO A 62 -2.80 -9.64 4.91
N VAL A 63 -1.92 -10.31 5.67
CA VAL A 63 -0.88 -11.21 5.15
C VAL A 63 -0.96 -12.55 5.86
N ASN A 64 -0.53 -13.64 5.22
CA ASN A 64 -0.59 -14.95 5.86
C ASN A 64 0.52 -15.08 6.91
N LYS A 65 0.15 -15.54 8.11
CA LYS A 65 1.12 -15.83 9.16
C LYS A 65 2.09 -16.91 8.68
N ASP A 66 3.38 -16.75 8.97
CA ASP A 66 4.45 -17.69 8.64
C ASP A 66 4.67 -17.96 7.14
N GLU A 67 4.05 -17.17 6.24
CA GLU A 67 4.29 -17.24 4.79
C GLU A 67 5.02 -15.98 4.29
N PRO A 68 6.02 -16.11 3.41
CA PRO A 68 6.66 -14.95 2.80
C PRO A 68 5.66 -14.23 1.88
N TYR A 69 5.75 -12.91 1.83
CA TYR A 69 5.00 -12.07 0.91
C TYR A 69 5.89 -10.95 0.36
N TYR A 70 5.47 -10.39 -0.76
CA TYR A 70 5.97 -9.11 -1.25
C TYR A 70 4.79 -8.22 -1.61
N PHE A 71 5.02 -6.92 -1.70
CA PHE A 71 4.04 -5.99 -2.22
C PHE A 71 4.64 -5.20 -3.37
N VAL A 72 3.78 -4.75 -4.27
CA VAL A 72 4.14 -3.92 -5.41
C VAL A 72 3.38 -2.63 -5.29
N GLU A 73 4.15 -1.55 -5.29
CA GLU A 73 3.67 -0.20 -5.49
C GLU A 73 3.66 0.12 -6.99
N ARG A 74 2.53 0.66 -7.46
CA ARG A 74 2.39 1.10 -8.84
C ARG A 74 1.96 2.55 -8.85
N TYR A 75 2.68 3.34 -9.63
CA TYR A 75 2.33 4.72 -9.94
C TYR A 75 1.78 4.78 -11.36
N TYR A 76 0.58 5.34 -11.51
CA TYR A 76 -0.10 5.47 -12.79
C TYR A 76 0.06 6.92 -13.28
N GLY A 77 0.77 7.08 -14.40
CA GLY A 77 1.18 8.40 -14.91
C GLY A 77 2.20 9.11 -14.01
N PRO A 78 3.38 8.52 -13.72
CA PRO A 78 4.36 9.16 -12.84
C PRO A 78 5.01 10.38 -13.49
N ARG A 79 4.99 11.51 -12.80
CA ARG A 79 5.81 12.69 -13.11
C ARG A 79 7.18 12.51 -12.48
N MET A 80 8.10 11.90 -13.24
CA MET A 80 9.39 11.42 -12.72
C MET A 80 10.24 12.48 -11.98
N ALA A 81 10.11 13.77 -12.33
CA ALA A 81 10.84 14.85 -11.66
C ALA A 81 10.27 15.23 -10.28
N GLU A 82 9.04 14.81 -9.98
CA GLU A 82 8.27 15.16 -8.77
C GLU A 82 7.95 13.92 -7.92
N LEU A 83 8.25 12.73 -8.42
CA LEU A 83 7.93 11.48 -7.74
C LEU A 83 8.99 11.16 -6.68
N GLU A 84 8.62 11.31 -5.42
CA GLU A 84 9.41 10.85 -4.29
C GLU A 84 8.97 9.45 -3.85
N THR A 85 9.89 8.50 -3.84
CA THR A 85 9.67 7.17 -3.27
C THR A 85 10.41 7.07 -1.94
N ILE A 86 9.65 7.02 -0.84
CA ILE A 86 10.22 6.89 0.50
C ILE A 86 9.76 5.55 1.07
N LEU A 87 10.69 4.60 1.18
CA LEU A 87 10.49 3.36 1.94
C LEU A 87 11.07 3.53 3.34
N GLN A 88 10.29 4.08 4.27
CA GLN A 88 10.69 4.12 5.67
C GLN A 88 10.43 2.76 6.31
N ARG A 89 11.52 2.04 6.63
CA ARG A 89 11.45 0.79 7.39
C ARG A 89 11.46 1.14 8.88
N CYS A 90 10.42 0.79 9.62
CA CYS A 90 10.52 0.73 11.07
C CYS A 90 11.46 -0.43 11.42
N GLY A 91 12.58 -0.12 12.06
CA GLY A 91 13.56 -1.08 12.57
C GLY A 91 13.26 -1.47 14.01
#